data_AF-A0A166MYU3-F1
#
_entry.id   AF-A0A166MYU3-F1
#
_cell.length_a   1.000
_cell.length_b   1.000
_cell.length_c   1.000
_cell.angle_alpha   90.00
_cell.angle_beta   90.00
_cell.angle_gamma   90.00
#
_symmetry.space_group_name_H-M   'P 1'
#
loop_
_entity.id
_entity.type
_entity.pdbx_description
1 polymer ?
#
loop_
_entity_poly.entity_id
_entity_poly.type
_entity_poly.pdbx_seq_one_letter_code
_entity_poly.pdbx_strand_id
1 'polypeptide(L)' 'MADKLDIDVTAATAIVVRQARKEARLDSLTPRMIRREVEIIMKLQKEVLDSKPYRDAVKKVVADVMAVSQTYTVAQDL' A
#
# COMPACT_ATOMS: atom_id res chain seq x y z
N MET A 1 -19.35 4.41 -8.91
CA MET A 1 -18.99 4.06 -7.51
C MET A 1 -17.59 3.44 -7.39
N ALA A 2 -16.83 3.24 -8.48
CA ALA A 2 -15.44 2.74 -8.41
C ALA A 2 -14.42 3.80 -7.94
N ASP A 3 -14.55 5.06 -8.39
CA ASP A 3 -13.54 6.10 -8.17
C ASP A 3 -13.18 6.40 -6.71
N LYS A 4 -14.18 6.38 -5.81
CA LYS A 4 -13.94 6.73 -4.40
C LYS A 4 -13.14 5.64 -3.68
N LEU A 5 -13.44 4.38 -4.00
CA LEU A 5 -12.79 3.23 -3.40
C LEU A 5 -11.33 3.11 -3.87
N ASP A 6 -11.04 3.44 -5.13
CA ASP A 6 -9.66 3.44 -5.64
C ASP A 6 -8.78 4.51 -4.97
N ILE A 7 -9.34 5.72 -4.74
CA ILE A 7 -8.66 6.78 -4.00
C ILE A 7 -8.42 6.36 -2.54
N ASP A 8 -9.43 5.78 -1.89
CA ASP A 8 -9.34 5.34 -0.49
C ASP A 8 -8.33 4.19 -0.31
N VAL A 9 -8.30 3.22 -1.23
CA VAL A 9 -7.32 2.12 -1.25
C VAL A 9 -5.90 2.66 -1.48
N THR A 10 -5.73 3.65 -2.35
CA THR A 10 -4.43 4.27 -2.61
C THR A 10 -3.88 4.95 -1.36
N ALA A 11 -4.72 5.76 -0.70
CA ALA A 11 -4.35 6.46 0.53
C ALA A 11 -4.03 5.47 1.67
N ALA A 12 -4.86 4.45 1.86
CA ALA A 12 -4.64 3.43 2.88
C ALA A 12 -3.35 2.61 2.63
N THR A 13 -3.05 2.27 1.37
CA THR A 13 -1.81 1.57 1.00
C THR A 13 -0.58 2.43 1.29
N ALA A 14 -0.63 3.74 0.99
CA ALA A 14 0.46 4.65 1.30
C ALA A 14 0.72 4.77 2.82
N ILE A 15 -0.33 4.72 3.64
CA ILE A 15 -0.23 4.69 5.11
C ILE A 15 0.50 3.42 5.57
N VAL A 16 0.07 2.24 5.11
CA VAL A 16 0.71 0.95 5.44
C VAL A 16 2.19 0.96 5.09
N VAL A 17 2.54 1.39 3.87
CA VAL A 17 3.93 1.40 3.42
C VAL A 17 4.77 2.40 4.21
N ARG A 18 4.25 3.61 4.50
CA ARG A 18 4.95 4.57 5.37
C ARG A 18 5.17 4.03 6.77
N GLN A 19 4.16 3.38 7.35
CA GLN A 19 4.24 2.76 8.67
C GLN A 19 5.30 1.66 8.68
N ALA A 20 5.27 0.78 7.69
CA ALA A 20 6.23 -0.31 7.54
C ALA A 20 7.66 0.17 7.32
N ARG A 21 7.84 1.27 6.59
CA ARG A 21 9.14 1.91 6.41
C ARG A 21 9.66 2.50 7.72
N LYS A 22 8.82 3.19 8.49
CA LYS A 22 9.18 3.72 9.82
C LYS A 22 9.61 2.61 10.79
N GLU A 23 8.99 1.45 10.67
CA GLU A 23 9.27 0.28 11.49
C GLU A 23 10.39 -0.62 10.91
N ALA A 24 11.07 -0.19 9.83
CA ALA A 24 12.10 -0.96 9.12
C ALA A 24 11.66 -2.38 8.73
N ARG A 25 10.35 -2.60 8.54
CA ARG A 25 9.74 -3.89 8.17
C ARG A 25 9.23 -3.92 6.73
N LEU A 26 9.49 -2.87 5.95
CA LEU A 26 8.98 -2.80 4.58
C LEU A 26 9.50 -3.96 3.72
N ASP A 27 10.76 -4.36 3.90
CA ASP A 27 11.39 -5.45 3.15
C ASP A 27 10.85 -6.83 3.53
N SER A 28 10.22 -6.97 4.70
CA SER A 28 9.55 -8.21 5.13
C SER A 28 8.07 -8.27 4.73
N LEU A 29 7.51 -7.16 4.21
CA LEU A 29 6.12 -7.13 3.77
C LEU A 29 5.98 -7.64 2.34
N THR A 30 5.28 -8.77 2.22
CA THR A 30 4.81 -9.24 0.91
C THR A 30 3.60 -8.41 0.46
N PRO A 31 3.33 -8.31 -0.86
CA PRO A 31 2.13 -7.63 -1.37
C PRO A 31 0.82 -8.14 -0.78
N ARG A 32 0.77 -9.42 -0.37
CA ARG A 32 -0.40 -10.03 0.27
C ARG A 32 -0.60 -9.51 1.71
N MET A 33 0.48 -9.29 2.45
CA MET A 33 0.42 -8.69 3.79
C MET A 33 -0.02 -7.24 3.71
N ILE A 34 0.49 -6.48 2.74
CA ILE A 34 0.08 -5.09 2.51
C ILE A 34 -1.43 -5.02 2.21
N ARG A 35 -1.94 -5.87 1.31
CA ARG A 35 -3.40 -5.98 1.05
C ARG A 35 -4.19 -6.20 2.34
N ARG A 36 -3.74 -7.13 3.17
CA ARG A 36 -4.43 -7.47 4.43
C ARG A 36 -4.41 -6.30 5.43
N GLU A 37 -3.30 -5.57 5.52
CA GLU A 37 -3.24 -4.37 6.37
C GLU A 37 -4.14 -3.25 5.85
N VAL A 38 -4.22 -3.07 4.53
CA VAL A 38 -5.14 -2.10 3.90
C VAL A 38 -6.60 -2.47 4.19
N GLU A 39 -6.96 -3.76 4.09
CA GLU A 39 -8.31 -4.24 4.47
C GLU A 39 -8.65 -3.90 5.93
N ILE A 40 -7.69 -4.05 6.84
CA ILE A 40 -7.86 -3.74 8.27
C ILE A 40 -8.08 -2.25 8.49
N ILE A 41 -7.28 -1.39 7.88
CA ILE A 41 -7.38 0.08 8.01
C ILE A 41 -8.72 0.58 7.46
N MET A 42 -9.14 0.04 6.32
CA MET A 42 -10.38 0.42 5.65
C MET A 42 -11.63 -0.26 6.24
N LYS A 43 -11.45 -1.15 7.25
CA LYS A 43 -12.53 -1.97 7.84
C LYS A 43 -13.32 -2.75 6.79
N LEU A 44 -12.63 -3.24 5.76
CA LEU A 44 -13.23 -4.05 4.70
C LEU A 44 -13.42 -5.49 5.19
N GLN A 45 -14.32 -6.22 4.52
CA GLN A 45 -14.37 -7.67 4.72
C GLN A 45 -13.06 -8.31 4.27
N LYS A 46 -12.67 -9.37 4.97
CA LYS A 46 -11.45 -10.13 4.68
C LYS A 46 -11.49 -10.65 3.25
N GLU A 47 -10.39 -10.53 2.52
CA GLU A 47 -10.21 -10.98 1.12
C GLU A 47 -11.01 -10.19 0.06
N VAL A 48 -11.64 -9.07 0.43
CA VAL A 48 -12.27 -8.17 -0.56
C VAL A 48 -11.25 -7.63 -1.55
N LEU A 49 -10.04 -7.28 -1.10
CA LEU A 49 -8.99 -6.76 -1.98
C LEU A 49 -8.24 -7.88 -2.73
N ASP A 50 -8.49 -9.15 -2.39
CA ASP A 50 -8.02 -10.29 -3.17
C ASP A 50 -8.91 -10.56 -4.41
N SER A 51 -10.08 -9.93 -4.49
CA SER A 51 -10.92 -10.00 -5.69
C SER A 51 -10.27 -9.33 -6.90
N LYS A 52 -10.51 -9.90 -8.09
CA LYS A 52 -9.95 -9.46 -9.39
C LYS A 52 -9.92 -7.94 -9.61
N PRO A 53 -11.00 -7.15 -9.36
CA PRO A 53 -11.00 -5.73 -9.65
C PRO A 53 -10.01 -4.92 -8.79
N TYR A 54 -9.83 -5.29 -7.52
CA TYR A 54 -8.97 -4.53 -6.60
C TYR A 54 -7.55 -5.04 -6.55
N ARG A 55 -7.32 -6.29 -6.96
CA ARG A 55 -5.99 -6.91 -6.96
C ARG A 55 -4.99 -6.14 -7.81
N ASP A 56 -5.43 -5.66 -8.98
CA ASP A 56 -4.59 -4.90 -9.91
C ASP A 56 -4.36 -3.46 -9.42
N ALA A 57 -5.39 -2.81 -8.86
CA ALA A 57 -5.28 -1.49 -8.26
C ALA A 57 -4.27 -1.50 -7.09
N VAL A 58 -4.41 -2.43 -6.13
CA VAL A 58 -3.46 -2.52 -5.01
C VAL A 58 -2.07 -2.89 -5.50
N LYS A 59 -1.94 -3.80 -6.47
CA LYS A 59 -0.61 -4.16 -7.01
C LYS A 59 0.09 -2.96 -7.64
N LYS A 60 -0.64 -2.13 -8.41
CA LYS A 60 -0.11 -0.91 -9.02
C LYS A 60 0.31 0.09 -7.95
N VAL A 61 -0.53 0.34 -6.95
CA VAL A 61 -0.21 1.28 -5.86
C VAL A 61 0.99 0.80 -5.04
N VAL A 62 1.07 -0.50 -4.71
CA VAL A 62 2.23 -1.04 -3.99
C VAL A 62 3.51 -0.85 -4.79
N ALA A 63 3.47 -1.12 -6.11
CA ALA A 63 4.61 -0.89 -6.99
C ALA A 63 5.00 0.59 -7.06
N ASP A 64 4.04 1.49 -7.24
CA ASP A 64 4.27 2.94 -7.29
C ASP A 64 4.86 3.48 -5.97
N VAL A 65 4.32 3.05 -4.81
CA VAL A 65 4.82 3.52 -3.50
C VAL A 65 6.19 2.92 -3.16
N MET A 66 6.46 1.67 -3.54
CA MET A 66 7.80 1.08 -3.42
C MET A 66 8.81 1.78 -4.35
N ALA A 67 8.41 2.14 -5.57
CA ALA A 67 9.24 2.90 -6.50
C ALA A 67 9.55 4.32 -5.99
N VAL A 68 8.54 5.04 -5.48
CA VAL A 68 8.71 6.39 -4.89
C VAL A 68 9.60 6.37 -3.65
N SER A 69 9.59 5.27 -2.88
CA SER A 69 10.43 5.15 -1.68
C SER A 69 11.93 5.06 -1.98
N GLN A 70 12.35 4.69 -3.20
CA GLN A 70 13.76 4.68 -3.60
C GLN A 70 14.32 6.08 -3.88
N THR A 71 13.47 7.05 -4.21
CA THR A 71 13.90 8.41 -4.60
C THR A 71 14.16 9.38 -3.44
N TYR A 72 13.76 9.07 -2.21
CA TYR A 72 13.91 9.98 -1.06
C TYR A 72 15.14 9.74 -0.17
N THR A 73 16.08 8.88 -0.59
CA THR A 73 17.32 8.64 0.19
C THR A 73 18.48 9.57 -0.21
N VAL A 74 18.35 10.42 -1.24
CA VAL A 74 19.48 11.21 -1.75
C VAL A 74 19.51 12.67 -1.26
N ALA A 75 18.47 13.16 -0.56
CA ALA A 75 18.30 14.61 -0.32
C ALA A 75 18.39 15.09 1.14
N GLN A 76 18.86 14.27 2.09
CA GLN A 76 18.94 14.68 3.51
C GLN A 76 20.35 14.65 4.13
N ASP A 77 21.42 14.55 3.32
CA ASP A 77 22.82 14.56 3.81
C ASP A 77 23.66 15.67 3.13
N LEU A 78 23.15 16.91 3.13
CA LEU A 78 23.89 18.12 2.76
C LEU A 78 23.63 19.24 3.78
#